data_AF-A0A4V2APL0-F1
#
_entry.id   AF-A0A4V2APL0-F1
#
_cell.length_a   1.000
_cell.length_b   1.000
_cell.length_c   1.000
_cell.angle_alpha   90.00
_cell.angle_beta   90.00
_cell.angle_gamma   90.00
#
_symmetry.space_group_name_H-M   'P 1'
#
loop_
_entity.id
_entity.type
_entity.pdbx_description
1 polymer ?
#
loop_
_entity_poly.entity_id
_entity_poly.type
_entity_poly.pdbx_seq_one_letter_code
_entity_poly.pdbx_strand_id
1 'polypeptide(L)'
;KEIFDTKRKLDQQQRHVNLLLKENEELKSFLDDNRKNLLKEAKQEAKDIILNANRLVENTIAEIKSTVHPDQYVVLSAHFDSWDGGTGATDNGTGSILMMEVMRILKKYYPNPKRNILVGHWGSEEQGLNGSQAFAEDHKDLMPKISVLFNQDNGTGRISKLSGLGFLDAYDYFQRWFEYLPEENRGAIETTFPGNPGGRGGSDYATFVPYDVPAFFLMSNNWDYGMYTWHTTLDTYDKIVWEDMKRNAVTVATLVYLACEDPTAFSRRKAELPMNKDKGERSKWPEPRKANRNGQGY
;
A
#
# COMPACT_ATOMS: atom_id res chain seq x y z
N LYS A 1 60.05 -74.29 4.74
CA LYS A 1 60.30 -72.84 4.57
C LYS A 1 59.09 -72.15 3.97
N GLU A 2 58.58 -72.59 2.81
CA GLU A 2 57.38 -71.99 2.17
C GLU A 2 56.16 -71.84 3.08
N ILE A 3 55.73 -72.90 3.79
CA ILE A 3 54.54 -72.84 4.67
C ILE A 3 54.67 -71.76 5.76
N PHE A 4 55.88 -71.55 6.28
CA PHE A 4 56.15 -70.55 7.31
C PHE A 4 56.10 -69.14 6.74
N ASP A 5 56.63 -68.93 5.54
CA ASP A 5 56.59 -67.64 4.84
C ASP A 5 55.17 -67.28 4.39
N THR A 6 54.37 -68.25 3.95
CA THR A 6 52.95 -68.05 3.61
C THR A 6 52.13 -67.68 4.83
N LYS A 7 52.34 -68.33 5.97
CA LYS A 7 51.66 -68.00 7.24
C LYS A 7 52.00 -66.59 7.70
N ARG A 8 53.26 -66.18 7.59
CA ARG A 8 53.72 -64.82 7.92
C ARG A 8 53.10 -63.76 6.99
N LYS A 9 52.97 -64.05 5.69
CA LYS A 9 52.26 -63.17 4.73
C LYS A 9 50.78 -63.04 5.07
N LEU A 10 50.12 -64.15 5.40
CA LEU A 10 48.70 -64.16 5.77
C LEU A 10 48.46 -63.32 7.03
N ASP A 11 49.32 -63.45 8.04
CA ASP A 11 49.25 -62.65 9.27
C ASP A 11 49.45 -61.14 8.99
N GLN A 12 50.33 -60.78 8.05
CA GLN A 12 50.51 -59.39 7.62
C GLN A 12 49.28 -58.85 6.89
N GLN A 13 48.68 -59.63 5.99
CA GLN A 13 47.44 -59.27 5.31
C GLN A 13 46.29 -59.11 6.29
N GLN A 14 46.15 -60.01 7.26
CA GLN A 14 45.10 -59.92 8.29
C GLN A 14 45.25 -58.65 9.14
N ARG A 15 46.47 -58.29 9.54
CA ARG A 15 46.72 -57.03 10.25
C ARG A 15 46.35 -55.81 9.41
N HIS A 16 46.68 -55.83 8.12
CA HIS A 16 46.36 -54.75 7.20
C HIS A 16 44.85 -54.59 7.02
N VAL A 17 44.11 -55.69 6.83
CA VAL A 17 42.64 -55.70 6.75
C VAL A 17 42.02 -55.14 8.03
N ASN A 18 42.51 -55.55 9.21
CA ASN A 18 42.01 -55.03 10.50
C ASN A 18 42.25 -53.51 10.65
N LEU A 19 43.37 -53.01 10.11
CA LEU A 19 43.71 -51.59 10.13
C LEU A 19 42.78 -50.79 9.20
N LEU A 20 42.55 -51.29 7.99
CA LEU A 20 41.59 -50.71 7.04
C LEU A 20 40.15 -50.74 7.57
N LEU A 21 39.74 -51.80 8.26
CA LEU A 21 38.43 -51.88 8.89
C LEU A 21 38.25 -50.79 9.96
N LYS A 22 39.27 -50.60 10.81
CA LYS A 22 39.27 -49.54 11.82
C LYS A 22 39.20 -48.15 11.19
N GLU A 23 40.00 -47.90 10.16
CA GLU A 23 39.98 -46.63 9.41
C GLU A 23 38.61 -46.40 8.74
N ASN A 24 37.97 -47.45 8.23
CA ASN A 24 36.64 -47.36 7.63
C ASN A 24 35.56 -47.00 8.67
N GLU A 25 35.64 -47.56 9.88
CA GLU A 25 34.74 -47.21 11.00
C GLU A 25 34.93 -45.75 11.43
N GLU A 26 36.17 -45.29 11.55
CA GLU A 26 36.49 -43.89 11.86
C GLU A 26 35.92 -42.96 10.77
N LEU A 27 36.16 -43.27 9.49
CA LEU A 27 35.64 -42.50 8.35
C LEU A 27 34.11 -42.46 8.31
N LYS A 28 33.43 -43.57 8.65
CA LYS A 28 31.97 -43.60 8.77
C LYS A 28 31.47 -42.68 9.86
N SER A 29 32.13 -42.66 11.02
CA SER A 29 31.79 -41.73 12.10
C SER A 29 31.96 -40.28 11.68
N PHE A 30 33.08 -39.95 11.03
CA PHE A 30 33.31 -38.60 10.49
C PHE A 30 32.27 -38.21 9.44
N LEU A 31 31.87 -39.13 8.57
CA LEU A 31 30.84 -38.89 7.57
C LEU A 31 29.48 -38.61 8.22
N ASP A 32 29.10 -39.38 9.24
CA ASP A 32 27.83 -39.19 9.95
C ASP A 32 27.79 -37.87 10.72
N ASP A 33 28.88 -37.47 11.35
CA ASP A 33 28.96 -36.20 12.06
C ASP A 33 28.95 -35.01 11.09
N ASN A 34 29.70 -35.08 9.99
CA ASN A 34 29.63 -34.07 8.93
C ASN A 34 28.22 -33.97 8.34
N ARG A 35 27.56 -35.09 8.09
CA ARG A 35 26.18 -35.11 7.58
C ARG A 35 25.21 -34.43 8.55
N LYS A 36 25.33 -34.68 9.85
CA LYS A 36 24.50 -34.02 10.88
C LYS A 36 24.74 -32.52 10.93
N ASN A 37 26.00 -32.08 10.85
CA ASN A 37 26.37 -30.67 10.84
C ASN A 37 25.81 -29.95 9.61
N LEU A 38 26.02 -30.51 8.41
CA LEU A 38 25.46 -29.96 7.17
C LEU A 38 23.93 -29.88 7.20
N LEU A 39 23.24 -30.91 7.74
CA LEU A 39 21.79 -30.88 7.89
C LEU A 39 21.32 -29.82 8.90
N LYS A 40 22.09 -29.56 9.95
CA LYS A 40 21.78 -28.53 10.95
C LYS A 40 21.96 -27.14 10.35
N GLU A 41 23.05 -26.91 9.64
CA GLU A 41 23.34 -25.66 8.93
C GLU A 41 22.28 -25.37 7.87
N ALA A 42 21.97 -26.34 7.00
CA ALA A 42 20.93 -26.19 5.98
C ALA A 42 19.54 -25.91 6.58
N LYS A 43 19.21 -26.52 7.73
CA LYS A 43 17.95 -26.21 8.45
C LYS A 43 17.93 -24.80 9.02
N GLN A 44 19.06 -24.33 9.54
CA GLN A 44 19.19 -22.98 10.07
C GLN A 44 19.10 -21.95 8.95
N GLU A 45 19.81 -22.18 7.84
CA GLU A 45 19.75 -21.34 6.64
C GLU A 45 18.33 -21.30 6.05
N ALA A 46 17.66 -22.45 5.92
CA ALA A 46 16.27 -22.49 5.46
C ALA A 46 15.32 -21.74 6.42
N LYS A 47 15.54 -21.87 7.73
CA LYS A 47 14.76 -21.14 8.74
C LYS A 47 14.99 -19.63 8.63
N ASP A 48 16.23 -19.20 8.44
CA ASP A 48 16.59 -17.79 8.30
C ASP A 48 16.07 -17.22 6.96
N ILE A 49 16.09 -18.00 5.88
CA ILE A 49 15.44 -17.63 4.61
C ILE A 49 13.93 -17.49 4.80
N ILE A 50 13.27 -18.37 5.56
CA ILE A 50 11.82 -18.29 5.80
C ILE A 50 11.47 -17.13 6.74
N LEU A 51 12.27 -16.89 7.78
CA LEU A 51 12.07 -15.77 8.71
C LEU A 51 12.30 -14.42 8.05
N ASN A 52 13.27 -14.35 7.13
CA ASN A 52 13.60 -13.13 6.39
C ASN A 52 13.00 -13.10 4.98
N ALA A 53 12.21 -14.11 4.59
CA ALA A 53 11.38 -14.02 3.41
C ALA A 53 10.40 -12.90 3.71
N ASN A 54 10.63 -11.74 3.07
CA ASN A 54 9.76 -10.57 3.13
C ASN A 54 8.32 -11.02 3.37
N ARG A 55 7.71 -10.58 4.48
CA ARG A 55 6.25 -10.65 4.60
C ARG A 55 5.72 -9.96 3.35
N LEU A 56 5.13 -10.74 2.46
CA LEU A 56 4.63 -10.24 1.19
C LEU A 56 3.55 -9.22 1.52
N VAL A 57 3.82 -7.95 1.24
CA VAL A 57 2.81 -6.90 1.26
C VAL A 57 2.23 -6.85 -0.13
N GLU A 58 0.91 -6.94 -0.21
CA GLU A 58 0.17 -6.92 -1.46
C GLU A 58 -0.76 -5.71 -1.52
N ASN A 59 -0.87 -5.10 -2.69
CA ASN A 59 -1.94 -4.17 -3.01
C ASN A 59 -3.11 -4.95 -3.59
N THR A 60 -4.34 -4.63 -3.19
CA THR A 60 -5.54 -5.16 -3.83
C THR A 60 -6.12 -4.12 -4.77
N ILE A 61 -6.30 -4.48 -6.05
CA ILE A 61 -6.70 -3.55 -7.10
C ILE A 61 -7.88 -4.13 -7.88
N ALA A 62 -8.87 -3.29 -8.18
CA ALA A 62 -10.00 -3.66 -9.03
C ALA A 62 -10.40 -2.49 -9.96
N GLU A 63 -11.11 -2.82 -11.05
CA GLU A 63 -11.44 -1.86 -12.10
C GLU A 63 -12.87 -2.04 -12.64
N ILE A 64 -13.57 -0.93 -12.89
CA ILE A 64 -14.75 -0.85 -13.77
C ILE A 64 -14.29 -0.20 -15.08
N LYS A 65 -14.27 -0.97 -16.16
CA LYS A 65 -13.72 -0.53 -17.45
C LYS A 65 -14.67 0.37 -18.23
N SER A 66 -14.09 1.37 -18.89
CA SER A 66 -14.74 2.23 -19.88
C SER A 66 -14.46 1.76 -21.31
N THR A 67 -15.36 2.09 -22.23
CA THR A 67 -15.15 1.97 -23.68
C THR A 67 -15.05 3.32 -24.39
N VAL A 68 -15.35 4.44 -23.72
CA VAL A 68 -15.39 5.78 -24.33
C VAL A 68 -14.02 6.44 -24.26
N HIS A 69 -13.42 6.48 -23.07
CA HIS A 69 -12.05 6.96 -22.83
C HIS A 69 -11.28 5.88 -22.06
N PRO A 70 -10.90 4.76 -22.72
CA PRO A 70 -10.23 3.63 -22.07
C PRO A 70 -8.80 3.94 -21.60
N ASP A 71 -8.25 5.10 -21.99
CA ASP A 71 -6.95 5.62 -21.58
C ASP A 71 -7.04 6.65 -20.45
N GLN A 72 -8.22 6.83 -19.84
CA GLN A 72 -8.44 7.78 -18.74
C GLN A 72 -8.99 7.07 -17.51
N TYR A 73 -8.47 7.43 -16.34
CA TYR A 73 -8.79 6.79 -15.07
C TYR A 73 -9.26 7.79 -14.02
N VAL A 74 -10.32 7.45 -13.30
CA VAL A 74 -10.66 8.03 -11.99
C VAL A 74 -10.28 7.01 -10.94
N VAL A 75 -9.49 7.41 -9.95
CA VAL A 75 -8.91 6.50 -8.95
C VAL A 75 -9.54 6.72 -7.58
N LEU A 76 -9.96 5.64 -6.95
CA LEU A 76 -10.31 5.55 -5.54
C LEU A 76 -9.12 4.97 -4.77
N SER A 77 -8.79 5.57 -3.63
CA SER A 77 -7.56 5.28 -2.88
C SER A 77 -7.84 5.19 -1.39
N ALA A 78 -7.43 4.09 -0.77
CA ALA A 78 -7.39 3.91 0.68
C ALA A 78 -6.39 2.80 1.00
N HIS A 79 -5.73 2.83 2.15
CA HIS A 79 -4.90 1.69 2.56
C HIS A 79 -5.72 0.63 3.28
N PHE A 80 -5.16 -0.57 3.29
CA PHE A 80 -5.79 -1.81 3.77
C PHE A 80 -5.04 -2.43 4.95
N ASP A 81 -3.77 -2.05 5.15
CA ASP A 81 -3.04 -2.39 6.37
C ASP A 81 -3.47 -1.50 7.56
N SER A 82 -3.06 -1.91 8.75
CA SER A 82 -3.25 -1.16 10.00
C SER A 82 -2.10 -1.46 10.96
N TRP A 83 -2.00 -0.68 12.03
CA TRP A 83 -1.16 -1.04 13.19
C TRP A 83 -1.70 -2.26 13.95
N ASP A 84 -0.80 -2.91 14.68
CA ASP A 84 -1.08 -4.03 15.55
C ASP A 84 -1.71 -3.61 16.89
N GLY A 85 -2.43 -4.54 17.52
CA GLY A 85 -3.05 -4.35 18.83
C GLY A 85 -4.51 -3.86 18.80
N GLY A 86 -4.95 -3.26 17.70
CA GLY A 86 -6.36 -2.97 17.41
C GLY A 86 -6.93 -3.89 16.32
N THR A 87 -7.99 -3.44 15.66
CA THR A 87 -8.55 -4.09 14.45
C THR A 87 -8.50 -3.21 13.20
N GLY A 88 -7.88 -2.02 13.29
CA GLY A 88 -7.75 -1.11 12.14
C GLY A 88 -9.08 -0.58 11.63
N ALA A 89 -10.09 -0.47 12.49
CA ALA A 89 -11.46 -0.19 12.06
C ALA A 89 -11.60 1.21 11.46
N THR A 90 -11.05 2.22 12.14
CA THR A 90 -11.05 3.63 11.72
C THR A 90 -9.78 4.01 10.97
N ASP A 91 -8.70 3.23 11.12
CA ASP A 91 -7.43 3.40 10.41
C ASP A 91 -6.94 2.06 9.79
N ASN A 92 -7.29 1.75 8.55
CA ASN A 92 -8.21 2.49 7.68
C ASN A 92 -9.28 1.58 7.06
N GLY A 93 -9.84 0.70 7.90
CA GLY A 93 -10.99 -0.14 7.57
C GLY A 93 -12.17 0.68 7.06
N THR A 94 -12.42 1.87 7.61
CA THR A 94 -13.45 2.80 7.15
C THR A 94 -13.21 3.27 5.72
N GLY A 95 -12.01 3.75 5.37
CA GLY A 95 -11.70 4.20 4.02
C GLY A 95 -11.75 3.04 3.02
N SER A 96 -11.22 1.89 3.40
CA SER A 96 -11.30 0.70 2.55
C SER A 96 -12.74 0.24 2.29
N ILE A 97 -13.59 0.10 3.32
CA ILE A 97 -15.00 -0.27 3.13
C ILE A 97 -15.75 0.80 2.33
N LEU A 98 -15.44 2.09 2.53
CA LEU A 98 -16.00 3.18 1.75
C LEU A 98 -15.71 3.03 0.26
N MET A 99 -14.45 2.82 -0.13
CA MET A 99 -14.09 2.67 -1.55
C MET A 99 -14.71 1.42 -2.18
N MET A 100 -14.78 0.32 -1.42
CA MET A 100 -15.47 -0.90 -1.86
C MET A 100 -16.97 -0.66 -2.09
N GLU A 101 -17.64 0.05 -1.19
CA GLU A 101 -19.06 0.37 -1.31
C GLU A 101 -19.33 1.31 -2.48
N VAL A 102 -18.47 2.32 -2.70
CA VAL A 102 -18.56 3.19 -3.87
C VAL A 102 -18.44 2.38 -5.16
N MET A 103 -17.47 1.46 -5.24
CA MET A 103 -17.32 0.56 -6.39
C MET A 103 -18.58 -0.30 -6.60
N ARG A 104 -19.18 -0.83 -5.52
CA ARG A 104 -20.42 -1.61 -5.59
C ARG A 104 -21.60 -0.79 -6.10
N ILE A 105 -21.77 0.44 -5.61
CA ILE A 105 -22.82 1.39 -6.04
C ILE A 105 -22.66 1.72 -7.53
N LEU A 106 -21.46 2.13 -7.94
CA LEU A 106 -21.19 2.52 -9.32
C LEU A 106 -21.31 1.34 -10.27
N LYS A 107 -20.83 0.15 -9.89
CA LYS A 107 -21.02 -1.05 -10.71
C LYS A 107 -22.50 -1.39 -10.93
N LYS A 108 -23.36 -1.14 -9.93
CA LYS A 108 -24.79 -1.43 -10.01
C LYS A 108 -25.57 -0.39 -10.83
N TYR A 109 -25.31 0.90 -10.62
CA TYR A 109 -26.14 1.98 -11.16
C TYR A 109 -25.47 2.78 -12.30
N TYR A 110 -24.16 2.62 -12.49
CA TYR A 110 -23.37 3.26 -13.54
C TYR A 110 -22.35 2.27 -14.16
N PRO A 111 -22.82 1.14 -14.73
CA PRO A 111 -21.94 0.04 -15.15
C PRO A 111 -21.05 0.34 -16.36
N ASN A 112 -21.32 1.43 -17.09
CA ASN A 112 -20.61 1.83 -18.32
C ASN A 112 -20.03 3.25 -18.16
N PRO A 113 -19.00 3.44 -17.32
CA PRO A 113 -18.45 4.76 -17.09
C PRO A 113 -17.71 5.29 -18.33
N LYS A 114 -17.67 6.62 -18.51
CA LYS A 114 -16.91 7.25 -19.61
C LYS A 114 -15.40 7.15 -19.43
N ARG A 115 -14.91 7.03 -18.20
CA ARG A 115 -13.52 6.78 -17.82
C ARG A 115 -13.42 5.49 -17.01
N ASN A 116 -12.29 4.81 -17.02
CA ASN A 116 -12.10 3.67 -16.14
C ASN A 116 -12.18 4.13 -14.68
N ILE A 117 -12.81 3.34 -13.81
CA ILE A 117 -12.79 3.57 -12.36
C ILE A 117 -11.88 2.49 -11.77
N LEU A 118 -10.74 2.89 -11.23
CA LEU A 118 -9.79 2.00 -10.55
C LEU A 118 -9.89 2.23 -9.05
N VAL A 119 -9.93 1.16 -8.27
CA VAL A 119 -9.77 1.23 -6.81
C VAL A 119 -8.46 0.56 -6.42
N GLY A 120 -7.68 1.27 -5.60
CA GLY A 120 -6.48 0.74 -4.97
C GLY A 120 -6.65 0.67 -3.47
N HIS A 121 -6.54 -0.54 -2.94
CA HIS A 121 -6.41 -0.85 -1.53
C HIS A 121 -4.94 -1.15 -1.25
N TRP A 122 -4.23 -0.14 -0.72
CA TRP A 122 -2.77 -0.16 -0.62
C TRP A 122 -2.32 -0.88 0.63
N GLY A 123 -1.29 -1.73 0.51
CA GLY A 123 -0.66 -2.34 1.68
C GLY A 123 0.54 -1.52 2.15
N SER A 124 0.87 -1.61 3.44
CA SER A 124 2.04 -0.96 4.04
C SER A 124 2.06 0.55 3.84
N GLU A 125 0.90 1.21 3.97
CA GLU A 125 0.82 2.67 4.11
C GLU A 125 1.55 3.10 5.38
N GLU A 126 1.29 2.37 6.47
CA GLU A 126 1.71 2.72 7.82
C GLU A 126 3.23 2.67 8.00
N GLN A 127 3.92 1.89 7.17
CA GLN A 127 5.39 1.81 7.14
C GLN A 127 6.01 2.74 6.07
N GLY A 128 5.23 3.69 5.53
CA GLY A 128 5.74 4.76 4.68
C GLY A 128 5.24 4.78 3.24
N LEU A 129 3.95 4.47 3.02
CA LEU A 129 3.27 4.48 1.71
C LEU A 129 3.85 3.45 0.73
N ASN A 130 4.37 2.32 1.22
CA ASN A 130 5.15 1.39 0.40
C ASN A 130 4.32 0.76 -0.72
N GLY A 131 3.07 0.39 -0.45
CA GLY A 131 2.16 -0.18 -1.44
C GLY A 131 1.83 0.79 -2.56
N SER A 132 1.35 1.98 -2.24
CA SER A 132 1.04 2.99 -3.26
C SER A 132 2.30 3.41 -4.01
N GLN A 133 3.44 3.60 -3.34
CA GLN A 133 4.72 3.93 -4.00
C GLN A 133 5.16 2.84 -4.97
N ALA A 134 5.02 1.57 -4.58
CA ALA A 134 5.35 0.44 -5.45
C ALA A 134 4.45 0.45 -6.69
N PHE A 135 3.15 0.68 -6.50
CA PHE A 135 2.21 0.78 -7.61
C PHE A 135 2.57 1.92 -8.58
N ALA A 136 2.81 3.13 -8.08
CA ALA A 136 3.16 4.28 -8.90
C ALA A 136 4.52 4.12 -9.61
N GLU A 137 5.49 3.48 -8.95
CA GLU A 137 6.80 3.18 -9.54
C GLU A 137 6.70 2.15 -10.69
N ASP A 138 5.86 1.12 -10.51
CA ASP A 138 5.68 0.05 -11.49
C ASP A 138 4.77 0.46 -12.66
N HIS A 139 3.89 1.45 -12.46
CA HIS A 139 2.89 1.90 -13.45
C HIS A 139 3.06 3.38 -13.83
N LYS A 140 4.30 3.82 -14.08
CA LYS A 140 4.59 5.22 -14.44
C LYS A 140 3.86 5.70 -15.70
N ASP A 141 3.58 4.80 -16.63
CA ASP A 141 2.82 5.09 -17.85
C ASP A 141 1.31 5.30 -17.60
N LEU A 142 0.81 4.83 -16.45
CA LEU A 142 -0.55 5.05 -15.99
C LEU A 142 -0.72 6.43 -15.34
N MET A 143 0.31 6.98 -14.70
CA MET A 143 0.23 8.28 -14.01
C MET A 143 -0.34 9.41 -14.90
N PRO A 144 0.15 9.63 -16.13
CA PRO A 144 -0.41 10.66 -17.02
C PRO A 144 -1.81 10.32 -17.56
N LYS A 145 -2.35 9.12 -17.29
CA LYS A 145 -3.71 8.68 -17.66
C LYS A 145 -4.71 8.84 -16.52
N ILE A 146 -4.24 9.01 -15.28
CA ILE A 146 -5.10 9.32 -14.15
C ILE A 146 -5.59 10.76 -14.28
N SER A 147 -6.91 10.91 -14.39
CA SER A 147 -7.59 12.21 -14.44
C SER A 147 -7.68 12.80 -13.04
N VAL A 148 -8.17 12.03 -12.06
CA VAL A 148 -8.24 12.47 -10.68
C VAL A 148 -8.22 11.27 -9.74
N LEU A 149 -7.64 11.45 -8.56
CA LEU A 149 -7.62 10.48 -7.47
C LEU A 149 -8.38 11.03 -6.25
N PHE A 150 -9.20 10.19 -5.61
CA PHE A 150 -9.87 10.49 -4.35
C PHE A 150 -9.32 9.58 -3.25
N ASN A 151 -8.77 10.16 -2.19
CA ASN A 151 -8.23 9.42 -1.05
C ASN A 151 -9.00 9.75 0.22
N GLN A 152 -9.43 8.73 0.97
CA GLN A 152 -10.00 8.91 2.30
C GLN A 152 -9.22 8.09 3.32
N ASP A 153 -8.74 8.78 4.33
CA ASP A 153 -7.90 8.21 5.37
C ASP A 153 -7.82 9.20 6.54
N ASN A 154 -8.78 9.07 7.46
CA ASN A 154 -8.79 9.71 8.79
C ASN A 154 -10.09 9.39 9.57
N GLY A 155 -10.44 8.11 9.69
CA GLY A 155 -11.54 7.68 10.53
C GLY A 155 -12.94 7.74 9.92
N THR A 156 -13.94 7.59 10.79
CA THR A 156 -15.33 7.24 10.42
C THR A 156 -16.27 8.42 10.16
N GLY A 157 -15.90 9.64 10.56
CA GLY A 157 -16.82 10.77 10.54
C GLY A 157 -17.26 11.14 9.13
N ARG A 158 -18.29 11.98 9.02
CA ARG A 158 -18.67 12.57 7.72
C ARG A 158 -17.49 13.33 7.11
N ILE A 159 -17.27 13.18 5.80
CA ILE A 159 -16.36 14.02 5.02
C ILE A 159 -16.79 15.48 5.18
N SER A 160 -15.91 16.27 5.78
CA SER A 160 -16.16 17.66 6.15
C SER A 160 -15.10 18.60 5.64
N LYS A 161 -13.95 18.10 5.15
CA LYS A 161 -12.98 18.94 4.47
C LYS A 161 -12.45 18.28 3.21
N LEU A 162 -12.07 19.13 2.27
CA LEU A 162 -11.46 18.71 1.02
C LEU A 162 -10.36 19.68 0.60
N SER A 163 -9.22 19.11 0.19
CA SER A 163 -8.06 19.86 -0.28
C SER A 163 -7.76 19.53 -1.73
N GLY A 164 -7.47 20.56 -2.55
CA GLY A 164 -7.02 20.40 -3.93
C GLY A 164 -5.53 20.10 -4.10
N LEU A 165 -4.79 19.94 -3.00
CA LEU A 165 -3.39 19.48 -2.97
C LEU A 165 -2.44 20.24 -3.91
N GLY A 166 -2.59 21.56 -3.96
CA GLY A 166 -1.75 22.47 -4.74
C GLY A 166 -2.11 22.58 -6.22
N PHE A 167 -3.10 21.84 -6.72
CA PHE A 167 -3.55 21.96 -8.11
C PHE A 167 -4.46 23.19 -8.28
N LEU A 168 -4.03 24.14 -9.13
CA LEU A 168 -4.65 25.47 -9.27
C LEU A 168 -6.11 25.39 -9.66
N ASP A 169 -6.43 24.51 -10.59
CA ASP A 169 -7.75 24.46 -11.22
C ASP A 169 -8.69 23.49 -10.52
N ALA A 170 -8.23 22.81 -9.46
CA ALA A 170 -9.03 21.79 -8.79
C ALA A 170 -10.34 22.35 -8.21
N TYR A 171 -10.36 23.63 -7.84
CA TYR A 171 -11.57 24.33 -7.38
C TYR A 171 -12.66 24.32 -8.45
N ASP A 172 -12.32 24.60 -9.71
CA ASP A 172 -13.30 24.74 -10.78
C ASP A 172 -14.00 23.40 -11.06
N TYR A 173 -13.25 22.30 -11.06
CA TYR A 173 -13.82 20.96 -11.20
C TYR A 173 -14.70 20.63 -10.01
N PHE A 174 -14.17 20.82 -8.80
CA PHE A 174 -14.90 20.46 -7.59
C PHE A 174 -16.20 21.24 -7.44
N GLN A 175 -16.21 22.57 -7.64
CA GLN A 175 -17.42 23.38 -7.51
C GLN A 175 -18.55 22.88 -8.43
N ARG A 176 -18.23 22.60 -9.71
CA ARG A 176 -19.21 22.04 -10.65
C ARG A 176 -19.79 20.72 -10.17
N TRP A 177 -18.96 19.86 -9.57
CA TRP A 177 -19.43 18.56 -9.09
C TRP A 177 -20.18 18.68 -7.76
N PHE A 178 -19.73 19.58 -6.90
CA PHE A 178 -20.27 19.83 -5.57
C PHE A 178 -21.74 20.27 -5.62
N GLU A 179 -22.14 21.03 -6.64
CA GLU A 179 -23.53 21.48 -6.81
C GLU A 179 -24.54 20.33 -6.92
N TYR A 180 -24.13 19.15 -7.41
CA TYR A 180 -24.98 17.98 -7.58
C TYR A 180 -25.06 17.08 -6.35
N LEU A 181 -24.28 17.36 -5.30
CA LEU A 181 -24.38 16.60 -4.05
C LEU A 181 -25.72 16.86 -3.36
N PRO A 182 -26.31 15.86 -2.67
CA PRO A 182 -27.48 16.06 -1.83
C PRO A 182 -27.26 17.22 -0.83
N GLU A 183 -28.29 18.01 -0.54
CA GLU A 183 -28.17 19.20 0.31
C GLU A 183 -27.62 18.85 1.70
N GLU A 184 -28.11 17.75 2.27
CA GLU A 184 -27.64 17.18 3.53
C GLU A 184 -26.13 16.85 3.52
N ASN A 185 -25.57 16.57 2.34
CA ASN A 185 -24.16 16.24 2.12
C ASN A 185 -23.32 17.46 1.72
N ARG A 186 -23.92 18.56 1.24
CA ARG A 186 -23.23 19.81 0.88
C ARG A 186 -22.90 20.71 2.06
N GLY A 187 -23.86 20.94 2.96
CA GLY A 187 -23.86 22.07 3.90
C GLY A 187 -22.74 22.15 4.96
N ALA A 188 -21.71 21.31 4.91
CA ALA A 188 -20.66 21.25 5.93
C ALA A 188 -19.25 20.92 5.39
N ILE A 189 -19.03 20.94 4.06
CA ILE A 189 -17.69 20.64 3.51
C ILE A 189 -16.89 21.94 3.37
N GLU A 190 -15.89 22.12 4.23
CA GLU A 190 -14.85 23.13 4.09
C GLU A 190 -13.92 22.77 2.92
N THR A 191 -13.59 23.74 2.09
CA THR A 191 -12.67 23.52 0.96
C THR A 191 -11.41 24.35 1.09
N THR A 192 -10.27 23.77 0.74
CA THR A 192 -8.98 24.47 0.71
C THR A 192 -8.37 24.35 -0.68
N PHE A 193 -8.37 25.47 -1.40
CA PHE A 193 -7.85 25.56 -2.77
C PHE A 193 -6.84 26.71 -2.95
N PRO A 194 -5.77 26.51 -3.74
CA PRO A 194 -5.38 25.23 -4.34
C PRO A 194 -4.94 24.20 -3.29
N GLY A 195 -4.69 24.64 -2.05
CA GLY A 195 -4.20 23.79 -0.97
C GLY A 195 -2.69 23.63 -1.01
N ASN A 196 -2.17 22.73 -0.18
CA ASN A 196 -0.75 22.38 -0.15
C ASN A 196 -0.62 20.95 -0.73
N PRO A 197 0.32 20.68 -1.65
CA PRO A 197 0.56 19.35 -2.21
C PRO A 197 0.97 18.29 -1.18
N GLY A 198 1.13 18.67 0.08
CA GLY A 198 1.54 17.80 1.15
C GLY A 198 3.05 17.71 1.29
N GLY A 199 3.47 17.19 2.43
CA GLY A 199 4.86 16.90 2.79
C GLY A 199 4.97 15.53 3.46
N ARG A 200 5.99 15.30 4.29
CA ARG A 200 6.00 14.09 5.15
C ARG A 200 4.73 14.07 6.03
N GLY A 201 4.05 12.94 6.11
CA GLY A 201 2.90 12.71 7.02
C GLY A 201 1.51 12.88 6.42
N GLY A 202 1.32 12.64 5.13
CA GLY A 202 0.00 12.47 4.50
C GLY A 202 -0.20 11.02 4.05
N SER A 203 -1.42 10.70 3.60
CA SER A 203 -1.84 9.36 3.16
C SER A 203 -1.41 9.05 1.72
N ASP A 204 -1.88 7.94 1.13
CA ASP A 204 -1.47 7.42 -0.18
C ASP A 204 -1.61 8.41 -1.35
N TYR A 205 -2.50 9.41 -1.27
CA TYR A 205 -2.53 10.48 -2.28
C TYR A 205 -1.17 11.16 -2.45
N ALA A 206 -0.35 11.24 -1.39
CA ALA A 206 0.95 11.88 -1.37
C ALA A 206 1.97 11.15 -2.26
N THR A 207 1.71 9.87 -2.59
CA THR A 207 2.49 9.13 -3.57
C THR A 207 2.25 9.64 -5.00
N PHE A 208 1.01 9.99 -5.34
CA PHE A 208 0.60 10.30 -6.70
C PHE A 208 0.81 11.76 -7.08
N VAL A 209 0.71 12.69 -6.13
CA VAL A 209 0.90 14.13 -6.35
C VAL A 209 2.27 14.46 -7.00
N PRO A 210 3.41 13.85 -6.59
CA PRO A 210 4.70 14.04 -7.26
C PRO A 210 4.76 13.57 -8.73
N TYR A 211 3.84 12.69 -9.15
CA TYR A 211 3.71 12.23 -10.54
C TYR A 211 2.72 13.08 -11.35
N ASP A 212 2.40 14.30 -10.90
CA ASP A 212 1.47 15.24 -11.53
C ASP A 212 0.04 14.72 -11.64
N VAL A 213 -0.34 13.76 -10.79
CA VAL A 213 -1.70 13.23 -10.73
C VAL A 213 -2.55 14.15 -9.85
N PRO A 214 -3.60 14.79 -10.40
CA PRO A 214 -4.54 15.56 -9.59
C PRO A 214 -5.23 14.67 -8.57
N ALA A 215 -5.35 15.16 -7.33
CA ALA A 215 -5.94 14.39 -6.25
C ALA A 215 -6.74 15.26 -5.30
N PHE A 216 -7.70 14.64 -4.63
CA PHE A 216 -8.45 15.19 -3.52
C PHE A 216 -8.20 14.35 -2.27
N PHE A 217 -7.75 15.01 -1.21
CA PHE A 217 -7.78 14.41 0.12
C PHE A 217 -9.15 14.69 0.76
N LEU A 218 -9.90 13.63 0.99
CA LEU A 218 -11.24 13.65 1.58
C LEU A 218 -11.10 13.49 3.10
N MET A 219 -11.15 14.59 3.83
CA MET A 219 -10.98 14.57 5.28
C MET A 219 -12.34 14.44 5.97
N SER A 220 -12.50 13.36 6.72
CA SER A 220 -13.59 13.14 7.65
C SER A 220 -13.48 14.03 8.88
N ASN A 221 -14.61 14.28 9.54
CA ASN A 221 -14.62 14.80 10.90
C ASN A 221 -13.81 13.88 11.81
N ASN A 222 -12.83 14.44 12.50
CA ASN A 222 -11.78 13.70 13.19
C ASN A 222 -11.85 13.83 14.72
N TRP A 223 -13.03 14.13 15.29
CA TRP A 223 -13.26 14.50 16.69
C TRP A 223 -12.50 13.63 17.71
N ASP A 224 -12.47 12.32 17.49
CA ASP A 224 -11.78 11.36 18.36
C ASP A 224 -10.68 10.58 17.63
N TYR A 225 -10.52 10.78 16.32
CA TYR A 225 -9.59 9.96 15.52
C TYR A 225 -8.17 10.07 16.07
N GLY A 226 -7.56 11.25 15.98
CA GLY A 226 -6.15 11.44 16.33
C GLY A 226 -5.82 11.36 17.83
N MET A 227 -6.81 11.44 18.71
CA MET A 227 -6.59 11.43 20.18
C MET A 227 -7.02 10.12 20.85
N TYR A 228 -7.81 9.28 20.17
CA TYR A 228 -8.44 8.12 20.80
C TYR A 228 -8.27 6.82 20.01
N THR A 229 -8.62 6.80 18.72
CA THR A 229 -8.59 5.56 17.93
C THR A 229 -7.29 5.38 17.16
N TRP A 230 -6.73 6.44 16.59
CA TRP A 230 -5.57 6.40 15.71
C TRP A 230 -4.37 5.72 16.36
N HIS A 231 -3.92 4.61 15.76
CA HIS A 231 -2.77 3.80 16.19
C HIS A 231 -2.87 3.30 17.65
N THR A 232 -4.09 3.06 18.15
CA THR A 232 -4.31 2.50 19.49
C THR A 232 -5.06 1.17 19.44
N THR A 233 -5.02 0.43 20.56
CA THR A 233 -5.81 -0.80 20.73
C THR A 233 -7.32 -0.56 20.81
N LEU A 234 -7.75 0.70 20.83
CA LEU A 234 -9.16 1.11 20.82
C LEU A 234 -9.71 1.26 19.41
N ASP A 235 -8.89 1.06 18.38
CA ASP A 235 -9.33 1.08 16.99
C ASP A 235 -10.14 -0.16 16.62
N THR A 236 -11.40 -0.15 17.04
CA THR A 236 -12.32 -1.29 17.01
C THR A 236 -13.61 -0.98 16.28
N TYR A 237 -14.24 -2.02 15.73
CA TYR A 237 -15.46 -1.93 14.92
C TYR A 237 -16.58 -1.09 15.55
N ASP A 238 -16.73 -1.12 16.87
CA ASP A 238 -17.77 -0.38 17.60
C ASP A 238 -17.59 1.15 17.53
N LYS A 239 -16.46 1.65 17.03
CA LYS A 239 -16.22 3.08 16.81
C LYS A 239 -16.78 3.59 15.48
N ILE A 240 -17.23 2.71 14.59
CA ILE A 240 -17.73 3.10 13.26
C ILE A 240 -19.12 3.75 13.35
N VAL A 241 -19.24 4.96 12.81
CA VAL A 241 -20.49 5.70 12.68
C VAL A 241 -21.09 5.44 11.30
N TRP A 242 -21.93 4.40 11.22
CA TRP A 242 -22.47 3.91 9.95
C TRP A 242 -23.30 4.92 9.15
N GLU A 243 -24.01 5.83 9.81
CA GLU A 243 -24.78 6.86 9.11
C GLU A 243 -23.87 7.84 8.35
N ASP A 244 -22.71 8.18 8.93
CA ASP A 244 -21.72 9.01 8.25
C ASP A 244 -21.01 8.23 7.15
N MET A 245 -20.73 6.93 7.35
CA MET A 245 -20.18 6.07 6.30
C MET A 245 -21.11 5.99 5.07
N LYS A 246 -22.42 5.84 5.27
CA LYS A 246 -23.41 5.85 4.19
C LYS A 246 -23.42 7.20 3.45
N ARG A 247 -23.37 8.30 4.18
CA ARG A 247 -23.30 9.65 3.59
C ARG A 247 -22.03 9.82 2.78
N ASN A 248 -20.89 9.39 3.30
CA ASN A 248 -19.61 9.42 2.62
C ASN A 248 -19.67 8.60 1.31
N ALA A 249 -20.29 7.41 1.33
CA ALA A 249 -20.45 6.60 0.13
C ALA A 249 -21.27 7.33 -0.95
N VAL A 250 -22.35 8.01 -0.58
CA VAL A 250 -23.14 8.84 -1.51
C VAL A 250 -22.31 9.99 -2.05
N THR A 251 -21.57 10.71 -1.20
CA THR A 251 -20.71 11.82 -1.62
C THR A 251 -19.65 11.36 -2.61
N VAL A 252 -18.87 10.34 -2.27
CA VAL A 252 -17.76 9.87 -3.09
C VAL A 252 -18.25 9.23 -4.39
N ALA A 253 -19.33 8.45 -4.36
CA ALA A 253 -19.92 7.89 -5.58
C ALA A 253 -20.40 9.00 -6.53
N THR A 254 -21.01 10.06 -5.99
CA THR A 254 -21.44 11.22 -6.80
C THR A 254 -20.25 11.94 -7.41
N LEU A 255 -19.19 12.20 -6.63
CA LEU A 255 -17.97 12.84 -7.13
C LEU A 255 -17.28 12.01 -8.22
N VAL A 256 -17.16 10.69 -8.05
CA VAL A 256 -16.57 9.81 -9.06
C VAL A 256 -17.41 9.75 -10.32
N TYR A 257 -18.74 9.65 -10.20
CA TYR A 257 -19.65 9.71 -11.34
C TYR A 257 -19.44 11.00 -12.14
N LEU A 258 -19.41 12.15 -11.47
CA LEU A 258 -19.23 13.45 -12.12
C LEU A 258 -17.82 13.62 -12.70
N ALA A 259 -16.79 13.11 -12.04
CA ALA A 259 -15.44 13.07 -12.57
C ALA A 259 -15.32 12.18 -13.81
N CYS A 260 -16.08 11.07 -13.88
CA CYS A 260 -16.16 10.25 -15.09
C CYS A 260 -16.91 10.97 -16.22
N GLU A 261 -17.93 11.75 -15.90
CA GLU A 261 -18.76 12.47 -16.88
C GLU A 261 -18.19 13.82 -17.33
N ASP A 262 -17.20 14.36 -16.62
CA ASP A 262 -16.63 15.67 -16.95
C ASP A 262 -16.09 15.70 -18.40
N PRO A 263 -16.48 16.67 -19.23
CA PRO A 263 -16.08 16.70 -20.65
C PRO A 263 -14.58 16.95 -20.86
N THR A 264 -13.89 17.44 -19.83
CA THR A 264 -12.48 17.83 -19.91
C THR A 264 -11.60 16.91 -19.06
N ALA A 265 -10.36 16.71 -19.50
CA ALA A 265 -9.35 16.10 -18.65
C ALA A 265 -9.02 17.06 -17.51
N PHE A 266 -8.87 16.54 -16.29
CA PHE A 266 -8.54 17.35 -15.13
C PHE A 266 -7.20 18.07 -15.32
N SER A 267 -7.16 19.36 -15.02
CA SER A 267 -5.95 20.15 -15.22
C SER A 267 -4.86 19.79 -14.21
N ARG A 268 -3.62 19.73 -14.70
CA ARG A 268 -2.41 19.45 -13.91
C ARG A 268 -1.64 20.70 -13.52
N ARG A 269 -2.22 21.89 -13.71
CA ARG A 269 -1.53 23.15 -13.38
C ARG A 269 -1.28 23.22 -11.87
N LYS A 270 -0.01 23.43 -11.53
CA LYS A 270 0.48 23.48 -10.15
C LYS A 270 0.57 24.91 -9.65
N ALA A 271 0.20 25.13 -8.39
CA ALA A 271 0.39 26.40 -7.72
C ALA A 271 1.87 26.68 -7.44
N GLU A 272 2.24 27.95 -7.44
CA GLU A 272 3.49 28.35 -6.83
C GLU A 272 3.40 28.21 -5.32
N LEU A 273 4.37 27.53 -4.72
CA LEU A 273 4.38 27.32 -3.27
C LEU A 273 4.93 28.54 -2.53
N PRO A 274 4.55 28.74 -1.24
CA PRO A 274 5.00 29.88 -0.45
C PRO A 274 6.49 29.82 -0.12
N MET A 275 7.05 30.98 0.25
CA MET A 275 8.43 31.10 0.76
C MET A 275 8.59 30.30 2.05
N ASN A 276 9.63 29.45 2.11
CA ASN A 276 10.03 28.81 3.36
C ASN A 276 10.92 29.79 4.13
N LYS A 277 10.37 30.39 5.19
CA LYS A 277 11.06 31.42 5.98
C LYS A 277 12.35 30.90 6.63
N ASP A 278 12.41 29.62 6.99
CA ASP A 278 13.55 29.02 7.67
C ASP A 278 14.71 28.76 6.72
N LYS A 279 14.40 28.43 5.46
CA LYS A 279 15.41 28.11 4.43
C LYS A 279 15.78 29.29 3.53
N GLY A 280 15.02 30.39 3.58
CA GLY A 280 15.22 31.55 2.70
C GLY A 280 14.99 31.27 1.22
N GLU A 281 14.41 30.11 0.87
CA GLU A 281 14.06 29.71 -0.50
C GLU A 281 12.58 29.36 -0.61
N ARG A 282 12.05 29.43 -1.83
CA ARG A 282 10.66 29.04 -2.09
C ARG A 282 10.49 27.53 -1.85
N SER A 283 9.37 27.15 -1.23
CA SER A 283 9.03 25.74 -1.06
C SER A 283 8.95 25.04 -2.42
N LYS A 284 9.38 23.79 -2.48
CA LYS A 284 9.37 22.96 -3.69
C LYS A 284 8.26 21.93 -3.60
N TRP A 285 7.72 21.56 -4.76
CA TRP A 285 6.78 20.45 -4.84
C TRP A 285 7.43 19.16 -4.37
N PRO A 286 6.66 18.21 -3.81
CA PRO A 286 7.20 16.92 -3.40
C PRO A 286 7.71 16.15 -4.63
N GLU A 287 8.82 15.43 -4.45
CA GLU A 287 9.43 14.58 -5.47
C GLU A 287 9.02 13.12 -5.28
N PRO A 288 8.92 12.31 -6.36
CA PRO A 288 8.62 10.90 -6.26
C PRO A 288 9.59 10.15 -5.34
N ARG A 289 9.06 9.26 -4.50
CA ARG A 289 9.85 8.40 -3.62
C ARG A 289 9.88 6.98 -4.15
N LYS A 290 10.97 6.28 -3.86
CA LYS A 290 11.10 4.85 -4.14
C LYS A 290 10.42 4.05 -3.05
N ALA A 291 9.67 3.04 -3.44
CA ALA A 291 9.03 2.12 -2.51
C ALA A 291 10.09 1.33 -1.72
N ASN A 292 9.89 1.15 -0.42
CA ASN A 292 10.68 0.19 0.32
C ASN A 292 10.14 -1.24 0.04
N ARG A 293 10.95 -2.08 -0.59
CA ARG A 293 10.60 -3.46 -0.97
C ARG A 293 11.40 -4.53 -0.24
N ASN A 294 12.24 -4.15 0.73
CA ASN A 294 13.22 -5.06 1.34
C ASN A 294 12.78 -5.59 2.72
N GLY A 295 11.52 -5.35 3.12
CA GLY A 295 10.95 -5.81 4.40
C GLY A 295 11.56 -5.16 5.65
N GLN A 296 12.59 -4.32 5.52
CA GLN A 296 13.22 -3.65 6.67
C GLN A 296 12.32 -2.52 7.17
N GLY A 297 11.95 -2.55 8.45
CA GLY A 297 11.05 -1.58 9.08
C GLY A 297 9.66 -2.12 9.43
N TYR A 298 9.40 -3.41 9.15
CA TYR A 298 8.39 -4.21 9.86
C TYR A 298 8.90 -4.71 11.21
#